data_AF-A0A543Q3L9-F1
#
_entry.id   AF-A0A543Q3L9-F1
#
_cell.length_a   1.000
_cell.length_b   1.000
_cell.length_c   1.000
_cell.angle_alpha   90.00
_cell.angle_beta   90.00
_cell.angle_gamma   90.00
#
_symmetry.space_group_name_H-M   'P 1'
#
loop_
_entity.id
_entity.type
_entity.pdbx_description
1 polymer ?
#
loop_
_entity_poly.entity_id
_entity_poly.type
_entity_poly.pdbx_seq_one_letter_code
_entity_poly.pdbx_strand_id
1 'polypeptide(L)' 'MSMETATHKIPAQHCRDFNQEELLADMLAFRDEVAKSPEKARAFLKSIGVMRDNGEIHHLIHD' A
#
# COMPACT_ATOMS: atom_id res chain seq x y z
N MET A 1 14.85 1.94 31.47
CA MET A 1 15.08 2.19 30.04
C MET A 1 13.73 2.12 29.36
N SER A 2 13.13 3.28 29.11
CA SER A 2 11.77 3.38 28.57
C SER A 2 11.85 3.28 27.05
N MET A 3 11.24 2.24 26.48
CA MET A 3 11.12 2.08 25.04
C MET A 3 10.07 3.08 24.54
N GLU A 4 10.54 4.18 23.95
CA GLU A 4 9.69 5.14 23.26
C GLU A 4 9.20 4.50 21.95
N THR A 5 7.95 4.06 21.96
CA THR A 5 7.24 3.64 20.75
C THR A 5 6.96 4.90 19.92
N ALA A 6 7.87 5.20 19.00
CA ALA A 6 7.70 6.22 17.98
C ALA A 6 6.50 5.84 17.11
N THR A 7 5.31 6.24 17.56
CA THR A 7 4.09 6.20 16.78
C THR A 7 4.30 7.24 15.69
N HIS A 8 4.83 6.83 14.53
CA HIS A 8 4.86 7.65 13.33
C HIS A 8 3.41 7.99 12.99
N LYS A 9 2.95 9.13 13.52
CA LYS A 9 1.75 9.81 13.06
C LYS A 9 1.99 10.07 11.58
N ILE A 10 1.44 9.20 10.74
CA ILE A 10 1.28 9.49 9.32
C ILE A 10 0.49 10.80 9.33
N PRO A 11 1.08 11.94 8.90
CA PRO A 11 0.29 13.14 8.76
C PRO A 11 -0.86 12.74 7.85
N ALA A 12 -2.10 12.97 8.31
CA ALA A 12 -3.27 12.90 7.47
C ALA A 12 -3.08 13.99 6.40
N GLN A 13 -2.26 13.70 5.40
CA GLN A 13 -2.10 14.52 4.22
C GLN A 13 -3.48 14.51 3.59
N HIS A 14 -4.09 15.69 3.61
CA HIS A 14 -5.06 16.17 2.63
C HIS A 14 -5.42 15.08 1.62
N CYS A 15 -6.64 14.55 1.71
CA CYS A 15 -7.29 14.05 0.51
C CYS A 15 -7.31 15.23 -0.46
N ARG A 16 -6.27 15.36 -1.28
CA ARG A 16 -6.30 16.21 -2.46
C ARG A 16 -7.45 15.67 -3.29
N ASP A 17 -8.29 16.55 -3.81
CA ASP A 17 -9.20 16.20 -4.88
C ASP A 17 -8.35 15.67 -6.03
N PHE A 18 -8.16 14.36 -6.08
CA PHE A 18 -7.34 13.73 -7.09
C PHE A 18 -8.06 13.94 -8.41
N ASN A 19 -7.43 14.69 -9.31
CA ASN A 19 -7.93 14.83 -10.66
C ASN A 19 -7.92 13.43 -11.28
N GLN A 20 -9.05 12.98 -11.84
CA GLN A 20 -9.23 11.58 -12.24
C GLN A 20 -8.12 11.10 -13.20
N GLU A 21 -7.64 11.99 -14.06
CA GLU A 21 -6.54 11.72 -14.99
C GLU A 21 -5.21 11.45 -14.28
N GLU A 22 -4.90 12.20 -13.22
CA GLU A 22 -3.68 12.00 -12.42
C GLU A 22 -3.74 10.68 -11.65
N LEU A 23 -4.90 10.35 -11.08
CA LEU A 23 -5.11 9.06 -10.41
C LEU A 23 -4.91 7.88 -11.37
N LEU A 24 -5.44 7.98 -12.59
CA LEU A 24 -5.26 6.96 -13.61
C LEU A 24 -3.79 6.82 -14.04
N ALA A 25 -3.08 7.93 -14.20
CA ALA A 25 -1.66 7.93 -14.53
C ALA A 25 -0.82 7.28 -13.42
N ASP A 26 -1.08 7.62 -12.16
CA ASP A 26 -0.38 7.04 -11.01
C ASP A 26 -0.67 5.54 -10.88
N MET A 27 -1.91 5.11 -11.09
CA MET A 27 -2.25 3.68 -11.08
C MET A 27 -1.57 2.90 -12.22
N LEU A 28 -1.43 3.50 -13.40
CA LEU A 28 -0.70 2.89 -14.51
C LEU A 28 0.80 2.78 -14.21
N ALA A 29 1.40 3.83 -13.66
CA ALA A 29 2.80 3.83 -13.25
C ALA A 29 3.06 2.79 -12.16
N PHE A 30 2.18 2.70 -11.17
CA PHE A 30 2.23 1.68 -10.13
C PHE A 30 2.14 0.26 -10.71
N ARG A 31 1.20 0.02 -11.64
CA ARG A 31 1.07 -1.28 -12.31
C ARG A 31 2.35 -1.66 -13.05
N ASP A 32 2.95 -0.74 -13.79
CA ASP A 32 4.18 -1.01 -14.54
C ASP A 32 5.38 -1.23 -13.60
N GLU A 33 5.43 -0.56 -12.45
CA GLU A 33 6.42 -0.81 -11.41
C GLU A 33 6.26 -2.20 -10.79
N VAL A 34 5.02 -2.61 -10.49
CA VAL A 34 4.68 -3.96 -10.02
C VAL A 34 5.07 -5.02 -11.05
N ALA A 35 4.80 -4.78 -12.33
CA ALA A 35 5.17 -5.69 -13.41
C ALA A 35 6.70 -5.86 -13.54
N LYS A 36 7.47 -4.78 -13.33
CA LYS A 36 8.94 -4.81 -13.33
C LYS A 36 9.51 -5.52 -12.10
N SER A 37 8.85 -5.43 -10.94
CA SER A 37 9.31 -6.06 -9.70
C SER A 37 8.17 -6.70 -8.90
N PRO A 38 7.81 -7.94 -9.25
CA PRO A 38 6.75 -8.67 -8.56
C PRO A 38 7.05 -8.88 -7.07
N GLU A 39 8.32 -8.95 -6.69
CA GLU A 39 8.75 -9.13 -5.29
C GLU A 39 8.47 -7.89 -4.44
N LYS A 40 8.70 -6.68 -4.98
CA LYS A 40 8.37 -5.43 -4.29
C LYS A 40 6.87 -5.27 -4.12
N ALA A 41 6.10 -5.64 -5.15
CA ALA A 41 4.65 -5.64 -5.09
C ALA A 41 4.12 -6.60 -4.01
N ARG A 42 4.68 -7.81 -3.94
CA ARG A 42 4.36 -8.78 -2.88
C ARG A 42 4.73 -8.26 -1.50
N ALA A 43 5.90 -7.64 -1.33
CA ALA A 43 6.29 -7.04 -0.06
C ALA A 43 5.35 -5.91 0.36
N PHE A 44 4.90 -5.07 -0.58
CA PHE A 44 3.90 -4.03 -0.35
C PHE A 44 2.54 -4.63 0.04
N LEU A 45 2.05 -5.62 -0.70
CA LEU A 45 0.78 -6.30 -0.37
C LEU A 45 0.82 -6.98 1.01
N LYS A 46 1.99 -7.50 1.41
CA LYS A 46 2.22 -8.00 2.78
C LYS A 46 2.21 -6.87 3.81
N SER A 47 2.86 -5.73 3.53
CA SER A 47 2.95 -4.62 4.49
C SER A 47 1.60 -3.95 4.75
N ILE A 48 0.70 -3.92 3.77
CA ILE A 48 -0.67 -3.43 3.94
C ILE A 48 -1.65 -4.50 4.43
N GLY A 49 -1.17 -5.71 4.75
CA GLY A 49 -1.97 -6.81 5.29
C GLY A 49 -2.94 -7.45 4.29
N VAL A 50 -2.81 -7.16 3.00
CA VAL A 50 -3.62 -7.77 1.92
C VAL A 50 -3.12 -9.17 1.59
N MET A 51 -1.84 -9.47 1.77
CA MET A 51 -1.26 -10.78 1.47
C MET A 51 -0.53 -11.34 2.69
N ARG A 52 -0.74 -12.63 2.98
CA ARG A 52 -0.06 -13.36 4.05
C ARG A 52 1.29 -13.92 3.56
N ASP A 53 2.11 -14.38 4.51
CA ASP A 53 3.42 -14.95 4.19
C ASP A 53 3.39 -16.23 3.36
N ASN A 54 2.29 -16.98 3.47
CA ASN A 54 2.00 -18.16 2.67
C ASN A 54 1.45 -17.84 1.25
N GLY A 55 1.31 -16.55 0.91
CA GLY A 55 0.78 -16.11 -0.39
C GLY A 55 -0.74 -16.04 -0.47
N GLU A 56 -1.47 -16.33 0.61
CA GLU A 56 -2.93 -16.14 0.64
C GLU A 56 -3.29 -14.66 0.66
N ILE A 57 -4.29 -14.28 -0.13
CA ILE A 57 -4.84 -12.92 -0.13
C ILE A 57 -5.94 -12.85 0.93
N HIS A 58 -5.81 -11.92 1.87
CA HIS A 58 -6.82 -11.65 2.88
C HIS A 58 -7.85 -10.67 2.31
N HIS A 59 -9.12 -11.09 2.24
CA HIS A 59 -10.20 -10.19 1.85
C HIS A 59 -10.37 -9.13 2.95
N LEU A 60 -10.06 -7.88 2.63
CA LEU A 60 -10.23 -6.73 3.53
C LEU A 60 -11.70 -6.35 3.79
N ILE A 61 -12.64 -6.98 3.08
CA ILE A 61 -14.08 -6.83 3.29
C ILE A 61 -14.56 -8.13 3.93
N HIS A 62 -14.83 -8.09 5.23
CA HIS A 62 -15.64 -9.09 5.90
C HIS A 62 -17.11 -8.77 5.58
N ASP A 63 -17.83 -9.77 5.06
CA ASP A 63 -19.28 -9.74 4.80
C ASP A 63 -20.07 -9.49 6.11
#